data_AF-A0A4R0E5V3-F1
#
_entry.id   AF-A0A4R0E5V3-F1
#
_cell.length_a   1.000
_cell.length_b   1.000
_cell.length_c   1.000
_cell.angle_alpha   90.00
_cell.angle_beta   90.00
_cell.angle_gamma   90.00
#
_symmetry.space_group_name_H-M   'P 1'
#
loop_
_entity.id
_entity.type
_entity.pdbx_description
1 polymer ?
#
loop_
_entity_poly.entity_id
_entity_poly.type
_entity_poly.pdbx_seq_one_letter_code
_entity_poly.pdbx_strand_id
1 'polypeptide(L)'
;MANVIRKRDEKPTEVVEAKETLTAEQRAELLKTEAEKDTEVKTSSKQKLIKDRIRAEAKKGKESEVKPKSQPKNGKSITTYYENVLSERDRKPQFIGTAINVPFLVEEFLLINEAFETENLEDCTTLTAYIREVLLERAKAKLDHETYEKIKNHKLNMVTE
;
A
#
# COMPACT_ATOMS: atom_id res chain seq x y z
N MET A 1 -55.64 36.52 47.46
CA MET A 1 -54.86 37.76 47.65
C MET A 1 -53.41 37.32 47.86
N ALA A 2 -52.36 37.79 47.20
CA ALA A 2 -52.21 38.80 46.16
C ALA A 2 -50.88 38.51 45.43
N ASN A 3 -50.90 38.72 44.13
CA ASN A 3 -49.82 38.94 43.17
C ASN A 3 -48.40 39.18 43.72
N VAL A 4 -47.43 38.41 43.22
CA VAL A 4 -46.05 38.90 43.05
C VAL A 4 -45.74 38.91 41.56
N ILE A 5 -45.89 40.11 41.00
CA ILE A 5 -45.52 40.50 39.65
C ILE A 5 -43.99 40.48 39.56
N ARG A 6 -43.41 39.64 38.70
CA ARG A 6 -42.06 39.89 38.20
C ARG A 6 -42.19 40.63 36.87
N LYS A 7 -41.75 41.88 36.89
CA LYS A 7 -41.74 42.81 35.77
C LYS A 7 -40.89 42.25 34.62
N ARG A 8 -41.36 42.50 33.41
CA ARG A 8 -40.60 42.41 32.14
C ARG A 8 -39.57 43.54 32.07
N ASP A 9 -38.79 43.42 31.00
CA ASP A 9 -37.87 44.39 30.36
C ASP A 9 -36.40 44.12 30.74
N GLU A 10 -35.46 43.85 29.82
CA GLU A 10 -35.36 44.22 28.41
C GLU A 10 -34.72 43.13 27.55
N LYS A 11 -35.20 43.02 26.31
CA LYS A 11 -34.48 42.44 25.17
C LYS A 11 -33.30 43.36 24.80
N PRO A 12 -32.25 42.82 24.21
CA PRO A 12 -31.78 43.34 22.94
C PRO A 12 -32.23 42.38 21.85
N THR A 13 -33.12 42.89 21.02
CA THR A 13 -33.29 42.42 19.65
C THR A 13 -32.03 42.80 18.92
N GLU A 14 -31.34 41.88 18.25
CA GLU A 14 -30.57 42.22 17.05
C GLU A 14 -30.32 40.95 16.20
N VAL A 15 -30.92 40.98 14.99
CA VAL A 15 -30.36 40.47 13.72
C VAL A 15 -30.18 38.95 13.63
N VAL A 16 -31.21 38.15 13.29
CA VAL A 16 -31.62 37.83 11.90
C VAL A 16 -30.51 38.00 10.87
N GLU A 17 -30.09 36.87 10.28
CA GLU A 17 -29.31 36.76 9.03
C GLU A 17 -27.80 37.04 9.10
N ALA A 18 -27.04 36.01 9.49
CA ALA A 18 -25.81 35.70 8.77
C ALA A 18 -26.03 34.37 8.03
N LYS A 19 -26.63 34.44 6.84
CA LYS A 19 -26.25 33.47 5.81
C LYS A 19 -24.77 33.73 5.57
N GLU A 20 -23.90 32.94 6.20
CA GLU A 20 -22.47 32.90 5.86
C GLU A 20 -22.37 32.45 4.40
N THR A 21 -22.48 33.40 3.49
CA THR A 21 -22.07 33.22 2.10
C THR A 21 -20.57 33.08 2.14
N LEU A 22 -20.09 31.83 2.18
CA LEU A 22 -18.70 31.46 1.91
C LEU A 22 -18.16 32.37 0.81
N THR A 23 -17.01 33.01 1.05
CA THR A 23 -16.37 33.87 0.05
C THR A 23 -16.01 33.05 -1.19
N ALA A 24 -15.86 33.69 -2.34
CA ALA A 24 -15.49 32.99 -3.58
C ALA A 24 -14.19 32.17 -3.41
N GLU A 25 -13.26 32.67 -2.59
CA GLU A 25 -12.01 31.99 -2.24
C GLU A 25 -12.23 30.77 -1.35
N GLN A 26 -13.05 30.88 -0.29
CA GLN A 26 -13.41 29.74 0.56
C GLN A 26 -14.19 28.67 -0.21
N ARG A 27 -15.07 29.07 -1.14
CA ARG A 27 -15.75 28.15 -2.06
C ARG A 27 -14.77 27.48 -3.00
N ALA A 28 -13.79 28.20 -3.54
CA ALA A 28 -12.79 27.65 -4.43
C ALA A 28 -11.84 26.67 -3.70
N GLU A 29 -11.50 26.94 -2.44
CA GLU A 29 -10.67 26.07 -1.61
C GLU A 29 -11.42 24.80 -1.17
N LEU A 30 -12.71 24.93 -0.81
CA LEU A 30 -13.59 23.76 -0.60
C LEU A 30 -13.76 22.94 -1.90
N LEU A 31 -13.94 23.59 -3.05
CA LEU A 31 -14.06 22.88 -4.34
C LEU A 31 -12.77 22.16 -4.73
N LYS A 32 -11.60 22.75 -4.45
CA LYS A 32 -10.28 22.10 -4.65
C LYS A 32 -10.12 20.89 -3.73
N THR A 33 -10.43 21.03 -2.45
CA THR A 33 -10.32 19.93 -1.48
C THR A 33 -11.35 18.82 -1.74
N GLU A 34 -12.55 19.14 -2.21
CA GLU A 34 -13.54 18.16 -2.68
C GLU A 34 -13.07 17.46 -3.96
N ALA A 35 -12.51 18.20 -4.92
CA ALA A 35 -11.96 17.61 -6.16
C ALA A 35 -10.76 16.70 -5.89
N GLU A 36 -9.87 17.07 -4.95
CA GLU A 36 -8.74 16.25 -4.48
C GLU A 36 -9.24 14.99 -3.78
N LYS A 37 -10.21 15.09 -2.86
CA LYS A 37 -10.85 13.92 -2.22
C LYS A 37 -11.52 13.00 -3.24
N ASP A 38 -12.25 13.55 -4.21
CA ASP A 38 -12.89 12.77 -5.27
C ASP A 38 -11.88 12.07 -6.18
N THR A 39 -10.73 12.69 -6.45
CA THR A 39 -9.66 12.06 -7.24
C THR A 39 -8.92 11.00 -6.43
N GLU A 40 -8.68 11.19 -5.13
CA GLU A 40 -8.12 10.17 -4.24
C GLU A 40 -9.03 8.95 -4.08
N VAL A 41 -10.35 9.17 -3.92
CA VAL A 41 -11.33 8.07 -3.82
C VAL A 41 -11.43 7.30 -5.15
N LYS A 42 -11.38 7.98 -6.30
CA LYS A 42 -11.39 7.33 -7.62
C LYS A 42 -10.09 6.58 -7.91
N THR A 43 -8.94 7.11 -7.53
CA THR A 43 -7.63 6.46 -7.74
C THR A 43 -7.47 5.23 -6.84
N SER A 44 -7.83 5.32 -5.56
CA SER A 44 -7.80 4.17 -4.63
C SER A 44 -8.75 3.05 -5.07
N SER A 45 -9.97 3.38 -5.52
CA SER A 45 -10.94 2.41 -6.04
C SER A 45 -10.43 1.69 -7.30
N LYS A 46 -9.82 2.42 -8.24
CA LYS A 46 -9.20 1.84 -9.44
C LYS A 46 -8.04 0.91 -9.09
N GLN A 47 -7.17 1.31 -8.15
CA GLN A 47 -6.03 0.49 -7.73
C GLN A 47 -6.49 -0.82 -7.08
N LYS A 48 -7.56 -0.79 -6.27
CA LYS A 48 -8.14 -1.98 -5.66
C LYS A 48 -8.66 -2.95 -6.72
N LEU A 49 -9.45 -2.47 -7.68
CA LEU A 49 -9.95 -3.28 -8.80
C LEU A 49 -8.82 -3.95 -9.61
N ILE A 50 -7.73 -3.22 -9.85
CA ILE A 50 -6.56 -3.76 -10.56
C ILE A 50 -5.90 -4.88 -9.75
N LYS A 51 -5.70 -4.69 -8.44
CA LYS A 51 -5.14 -5.71 -7.55
C LYS A 51 -5.99 -6.98 -7.55
N ASP A 52 -7.30 -6.83 -7.45
CA ASP A 52 -8.24 -7.96 -7.42
C ASP A 52 -8.23 -8.73 -8.74
N ARG A 53 -8.17 -8.02 -9.88
CA ARG A 53 -8.04 -8.65 -11.21
C ARG A 53 -6.74 -9.44 -11.33
N ILE A 54 -5.60 -8.85 -10.97
CA ILE A 54 -4.29 -9.53 -11.04
C ILE A 54 -4.28 -10.78 -10.16
N ARG A 55 -4.87 -10.70 -8.97
CA ARG A 55 -4.99 -11.86 -8.07
C ARG A 55 -5.88 -12.95 -8.69
N ALA A 56 -7.01 -12.59 -9.30
CA ALA A 56 -7.88 -13.55 -9.99
C ALA A 56 -7.18 -14.21 -11.18
N GLU A 57 -6.38 -13.47 -11.95
CA GLU A 57 -5.59 -14.02 -13.05
C GLU A 57 -4.46 -14.93 -12.56
N ALA A 58 -3.77 -14.58 -11.46
CA ALA A 58 -2.77 -15.46 -10.85
C ALA A 58 -3.36 -16.82 -10.41
N LYS A 59 -4.63 -16.85 -9.97
CA LYS A 59 -5.35 -18.09 -9.63
C LYS A 59 -5.71 -18.96 -10.83
N LYS A 60 -5.73 -18.42 -12.06
CA LYS A 60 -6.06 -19.19 -13.27
C LYS A 60 -4.90 -20.08 -13.75
N GLY A 61 -3.70 -19.89 -13.24
CA GLY A 61 -2.55 -20.74 -13.54
C GLY A 61 -2.73 -22.16 -13.02
N LYS A 62 -1.91 -23.10 -13.50
CA LYS A 62 -1.82 -24.42 -12.88
C LYS A 62 -1.20 -24.29 -11.51
N GLU A 63 -1.72 -25.05 -10.56
CA GLU A 63 -1.14 -25.11 -9.23
C GLU A 63 0.28 -25.72 -9.32
N SER A 64 1.27 -25.02 -8.76
CA SER A 64 2.66 -25.47 -8.85
C SER A 64 2.92 -26.64 -7.91
N GLU A 65 3.73 -27.60 -8.35
CA GLU A 65 4.29 -28.65 -7.51
C GLU A 65 5.20 -28.09 -6.40
N VAL A 66 5.82 -26.93 -6.64
CA VAL A 66 6.64 -26.23 -5.66
C VAL A 66 5.72 -25.50 -4.69
N LYS A 67 5.75 -25.92 -3.42
CA LYS A 67 4.95 -25.33 -2.33
C LYS A 67 5.82 -24.76 -1.21
N PRO A 68 5.31 -23.76 -0.46
CA PRO A 68 5.99 -23.31 0.74
C PRO A 68 6.10 -24.46 1.75
N LYS A 69 7.32 -24.73 2.24
CA LYS A 69 7.58 -25.80 3.22
C LYS A 69 6.90 -25.57 4.57
N SER A 70 6.65 -24.31 4.91
CA SER A 70 5.90 -23.92 6.10
C SER A 70 5.00 -22.75 5.77
N GLN A 71 3.79 -22.75 6.34
CA GLN A 71 2.86 -21.63 6.27
C GLN A 71 2.87 -20.91 7.63
N PRO A 72 2.87 -19.57 7.65
CA PRO A 72 2.78 -18.82 8.89
C PRO A 72 1.49 -19.20 9.63
N LYS A 73 1.59 -19.58 10.91
CA LYS A 73 0.44 -19.96 11.75
C LYS A 73 -0.43 -18.77 12.19
N ASN A 74 -0.02 -17.54 11.87
CA ASN A 74 -0.68 -16.32 12.32
C ASN A 74 -1.72 -15.87 11.29
N GLY A 75 -2.90 -16.50 11.33
CA GLY A 75 -4.07 -16.13 10.52
C GLY A 75 -4.57 -17.23 9.57
N LYS A 76 -5.79 -17.06 9.04
CA LYS A 76 -6.48 -17.98 8.12
C LYS A 76 -5.84 -18.07 6.72
N SER A 77 -4.73 -17.37 6.48
CA SER A 77 -4.24 -17.12 5.15
C SER A 77 -3.44 -18.31 4.62
N ILE A 78 -3.95 -18.99 3.59
CA ILE A 78 -3.26 -20.11 2.94
C ILE A 78 -2.46 -19.57 1.77
N THR A 79 -1.15 -19.85 1.75
CA THR A 79 -0.27 -19.44 0.65
C THR A 79 -0.09 -20.58 -0.33
N THR A 80 -0.48 -20.33 -1.58
CA THR A 80 -0.44 -21.30 -2.67
C THR A 80 0.32 -20.70 -3.85
N TYR A 81 1.26 -21.46 -4.41
CA TYR A 81 1.99 -21.07 -5.62
C TYR A 81 1.33 -21.65 -6.87
N TYR A 82 1.21 -20.81 -7.90
CA TYR A 82 0.69 -21.13 -9.23
C TYR A 82 1.75 -20.78 -10.29
N GLU A 83 1.71 -21.48 -11.42
CA GLU A 83 2.51 -21.13 -12.60
C GLU A 83 2.13 -19.74 -13.13
N ASN A 84 3.11 -18.95 -13.57
CA ASN A 84 2.82 -17.61 -14.05
C ASN A 84 2.08 -17.62 -15.40
N VAL A 85 0.89 -17.02 -15.40
CA VAL A 85 0.09 -16.72 -16.59
C VAL A 85 -0.07 -15.23 -16.84
N LEU A 86 0.52 -14.37 -15.99
CA LEU A 86 0.45 -12.92 -16.12
C LEU A 86 1.46 -12.39 -17.12
N SER A 87 1.11 -11.26 -17.74
CA SER A 87 2.02 -10.46 -18.56
C SER A 87 3.17 -9.90 -17.72
N GLU A 88 4.30 -9.57 -18.35
CA GLU A 88 5.44 -8.94 -17.66
C GLU A 88 5.06 -7.63 -16.97
N ARG A 89 4.14 -6.88 -17.57
CA ARG A 89 3.61 -5.62 -17.02
C ARG A 89 2.84 -5.81 -15.72
N ASP A 90 2.10 -6.92 -15.61
CA ASP A 90 1.25 -7.21 -14.46
C ASP A 90 1.97 -8.04 -13.39
N ARG A 91 3.07 -8.70 -13.76
CA ARG A 91 3.91 -9.50 -12.87
C ARG A 91 4.81 -8.62 -11.98
N LYS A 92 4.20 -7.95 -11.00
CA LYS A 92 4.91 -7.13 -10.02
C LYS A 92 5.06 -7.84 -8.68
N PRO A 93 6.21 -7.73 -7.99
CA PRO A 93 6.44 -8.38 -6.69
C PRO A 93 5.35 -8.09 -5.65
N GLN A 94 4.80 -6.88 -5.65
CA GLN A 94 3.73 -6.47 -4.73
C GLN A 94 2.37 -7.18 -4.94
N PHE A 95 2.18 -7.85 -6.08
CA PHE A 95 0.94 -8.55 -6.40
C PHE A 95 1.07 -10.08 -6.36
N ILE A 96 2.24 -10.59 -6.74
CA ILE A 96 2.49 -12.03 -6.93
C ILE A 96 3.68 -12.56 -6.15
N GLY A 97 4.46 -11.69 -5.50
CA GLY A 97 5.64 -12.07 -4.73
C GLY A 97 5.31 -12.26 -3.25
N THR A 98 6.21 -12.94 -2.56
CA THR A 98 6.15 -13.12 -1.10
C THR A 98 6.71 -11.88 -0.41
N ALA A 99 5.96 -11.35 0.57
CA ALA A 99 6.46 -10.30 1.45
C ALA A 99 7.36 -10.90 2.54
N ILE A 100 8.49 -10.25 2.81
CA ILE A 100 9.39 -10.59 3.91
C ILE A 100 9.30 -9.45 4.92
N ASN A 101 8.83 -9.76 6.13
CA ASN A 101 8.77 -8.80 7.23
C ASN A 101 9.93 -9.09 8.19
N VAL A 102 10.96 -8.24 8.15
CA VAL A 102 12.13 -8.33 9.03
C VAL A 102 12.07 -7.16 10.01
N PRO A 103 11.92 -7.41 11.32
CA PRO A 103 12.08 -6.35 12.31
C PRO A 103 13.57 -5.99 12.42
N PHE A 104 13.88 -4.70 12.44
CA PHE A 104 15.21 -4.16 12.63
C PHE A 104 15.27 -3.32 13.91
N LEU A 105 16.43 -3.30 14.55
CA LEU A 105 16.78 -2.25 15.50
C LEU A 105 16.93 -0.91 14.76
N VAL A 106 16.83 0.18 15.51
CA VAL A 106 16.93 1.54 14.94
C VAL A 106 18.32 1.75 14.31
N GLU A 107 19.36 1.30 14.98
CA GLU A 107 20.76 1.41 14.52
C GLU A 107 20.98 0.61 13.23
N GLU A 108 20.41 -0.60 13.13
CA GLU A 108 20.49 -1.42 11.93
C GLU A 108 19.82 -0.73 10.75
N PHE A 109 18.63 -0.15 10.98
CA PHE A 109 17.92 0.61 9.94
C PHE A 109 18.72 1.83 9.47
N LEU A 110 19.30 2.60 10.40
CA LEU A 110 20.11 3.78 10.06
C LEU A 110 21.34 3.41 9.22
N LEU A 111 22.04 2.33 9.57
CA LEU A 111 23.19 1.83 8.79
C LEU A 111 22.79 1.44 7.37
N ILE A 112 21.65 0.74 7.21
CA ILE A 112 21.14 0.34 5.90
C ILE A 112 20.74 1.57 5.08
N ASN A 113 20.11 2.58 5.71
CA ASN A 113 19.69 3.79 5.03
C ASN A 113 20.89 4.63 4.56
N GLU A 114 21.92 4.77 5.39
CA GLU A 114 23.17 5.46 5.01
C GLU A 114 23.86 4.75 3.84
N ALA A 115 23.91 3.41 3.86
CA ALA A 115 24.46 2.63 2.74
C ALA A 115 23.68 2.87 1.43
N PHE A 116 22.35 2.92 1.51
CA PHE A 116 21.50 3.24 0.37
C PHE A 116 21.72 4.66 -0.18
N GLU A 117 21.91 5.65 0.69
CA GLU A 117 22.12 7.05 0.26
C GLU A 117 23.51 7.31 -0.32
N THR A 118 24.50 6.49 0.07
CA THR A 118 25.90 6.62 -0.37
C THR A 118 26.21 5.82 -1.63
N GLU A 119 25.55 4.67 -1.83
CA GLU A 119 25.73 3.85 -3.02
C GLU A 119 24.98 4.44 -4.22
N ASN A 120 25.73 4.82 -5.24
CA ASN A 120 25.15 5.36 -6.47
C ASN A 120 24.70 4.21 -7.38
N LEU A 121 23.52 3.67 -7.09
CA LEU A 121 22.90 2.62 -7.90
C LEU A 121 21.97 3.28 -8.91
N GLU A 122 22.42 3.35 -10.17
CA GLU A 122 21.63 3.91 -11.28
C GLU A 122 20.23 3.26 -11.41
N ASP A 123 20.12 1.98 -11.02
CA ASP A 123 18.90 1.18 -11.16
C ASP A 123 18.05 1.05 -9.87
N CYS A 124 18.59 1.37 -8.69
CA CYS A 124 17.90 1.20 -7.41
C CYS A 124 17.42 2.54 -6.83
N THR A 125 16.26 3.00 -7.29
CA THR A 125 15.69 4.31 -6.87
C THR A 125 15.00 4.31 -5.50
N THR A 126 14.83 3.15 -4.86
CA THR A 126 14.12 3.04 -3.57
C THR A 126 14.85 2.12 -2.61
N LEU A 127 14.78 2.40 -1.31
CA LEU A 127 15.36 1.57 -0.25
C LEU A 127 14.89 0.10 -0.33
N THR A 128 13.62 -0.13 -0.72
CA THR A 128 13.10 -1.50 -0.90
C THR A 128 13.70 -2.21 -2.12
N ALA A 129 13.95 -1.48 -3.20
CA ALA A 129 14.66 -2.04 -4.36
C ALA A 129 16.10 -2.38 -3.99
N TYR A 130 16.76 -1.47 -3.28
CA TYR A 130 18.11 -1.68 -2.77
C TYR A 130 18.24 -2.94 -1.90
N ILE A 131 17.41 -3.06 -0.86
CA ILE A 131 17.41 -4.23 0.03
C ILE A 131 17.17 -5.52 -0.77
N ARG A 132 16.31 -5.49 -1.79
CA ARG A 132 16.07 -6.64 -2.66
C ARG A 132 17.31 -7.00 -3.48
N GLU A 133 17.97 -6.00 -4.08
CA GLU A 133 19.19 -6.15 -4.86
C GLU A 133 20.27 -6.86 -4.03
N VAL A 134 20.57 -6.31 -2.85
CA VAL A 134 21.58 -6.85 -1.91
C VAL A 134 21.28 -8.28 -1.51
N LEU A 135 20.02 -8.60 -1.19
CA LEU A 135 19.62 -9.96 -0.84
C LEU A 135 19.77 -10.94 -2.03
N LEU A 136 19.45 -10.50 -3.24
CA LEU A 136 19.59 -11.31 -4.46
C LEU A 136 21.06 -11.52 -4.82
N GLU A 137 21.89 -10.48 -4.71
CA GLU A 137 23.33 -10.58 -4.94
C GLU A 137 23.95 -11.57 -3.96
N ARG A 138 23.60 -11.47 -2.67
CA ARG A 138 24.08 -12.40 -1.65
C ARG A 138 23.64 -13.83 -1.93
N ALA A 139 22.40 -14.03 -2.39
CA ALA A 139 21.90 -15.35 -2.78
C ALA A 139 22.65 -15.91 -3.99
N LYS A 140 22.87 -15.10 -5.02
CA LYS A 140 23.63 -15.47 -6.23
C LYS A 140 25.07 -15.85 -5.92
N ALA A 141 25.71 -15.14 -4.99
CA ALA A 141 27.07 -15.44 -4.55
C ALA A 141 27.17 -16.75 -3.73
N LYS A 142 26.08 -17.17 -3.09
CA LYS A 142 26.07 -18.36 -2.22
C LYS A 142 25.60 -19.64 -2.91
N LEU A 143 24.69 -19.52 -3.87
CA LEU A 143 24.16 -20.64 -4.65
C LEU A 143 25.07 -20.94 -5.84
N ASP A 144 25.15 -22.21 -6.23
CA ASP A 144 25.74 -22.58 -7.52
C ASP A 144 24.85 -22.08 -8.68
N HIS A 145 25.47 -21.93 -9.85
CA HIS A 145 24.80 -21.34 -11.02
C HIS A 145 23.58 -22.15 -11.46
N GLU A 146 23.67 -23.48 -11.44
CA GLU A 146 22.59 -24.37 -11.88
C GLU A 146 21.36 -24.23 -10.97
N THR A 147 21.57 -24.28 -9.66
CA THR A 147 20.50 -24.10 -8.66
C THR A 147 19.87 -22.72 -8.77
N TYR A 148 20.69 -21.68 -8.92
CA TYR A 148 20.19 -20.30 -9.03
C TYR A 148 19.30 -20.13 -10.27
N GLU A 149 19.77 -20.56 -11.44
CA GLU A 149 19.01 -20.44 -12.69
C GLU A 149 17.76 -21.30 -12.66
N LYS A 150 17.81 -22.51 -12.08
CA LYS A 150 16.62 -23.34 -11.91
C LYS A 150 15.53 -22.61 -11.13
N ILE A 151 15.86 -22.03 -9.97
CA ILE A 151 14.90 -21.32 -9.12
C ILE A 151 14.38 -20.06 -9.82
N LYS A 152 15.27 -19.26 -10.41
CA LYS A 152 14.93 -18.02 -11.10
C LYS A 152 13.96 -18.26 -12.26
N ASN A 153 14.10 -19.39 -12.95
CA ASN A 153 13.30 -19.74 -14.12
C ASN A 153 11.96 -20.41 -13.79
N HIS A 154 11.66 -20.76 -12.53
CA HIS A 154 10.37 -21.34 -12.16
C HIS A 154 9.17 -20.40 -12.44
N LYS A 155 9.39 -19.07 -12.48
CA LYS A 155 8.36 -18.05 -12.76
C LYS A 155 7.01 -18.35 -12.11
N LEU A 156 6.99 -18.38 -10.78
CA LEU A 156 5.77 -18.66 -9.99
C LEU A 156 5.09 -17.37 -9.53
N ASN A 157 3.79 -17.49 -9.26
CA ASN A 157 2.94 -16.48 -8.66
C ASN A 157 2.43 -16.99 -7.30
N MET A 158 2.62 -16.20 -6.25
CA MET A 158 2.04 -16.44 -4.95
C MET A 158 0.63 -15.88 -4.88
N VAL A 159 -0.30 -16.69 -4.40
CA VAL A 159 -1.65 -16.30 -4.06
C VAL A 159 -1.86 -16.59 -2.57
N THR A 160 -2.38 -15.60 -1.85
CA THR A 160 -2.78 -15.72 -0.46
C THR A 160 -4.30 -15.63 -0.41
N GLU A 161 -4.94 -16.67 0.12
CA GLU A 161 -6.40 -16.78 0.29
C GLU A 161 -6.82 -16.62 1.74
#